data_AF-A0A830H9P5-F1
#
_entry.id   AF-A0A830H9P5-F1
#
_cell.length_a   1.000
_cell.length_b   1.000
_cell.length_c   1.000
_cell.angle_alpha   90.00
_cell.angle_beta   90.00
_cell.angle_gamma   90.00
#
_symmetry.space_group_name_H-M   'P 1'
#
loop_
_entity.id
_entity.type
_entity.pdbx_description
1 polymer ?
#
loop_
_entity_poly.entity_id
_entity_poly.type
_entity_poly.pdbx_seq_one_letter_code
_entity_poly.pdbx_strand_id
1 'polypeptide(L)'
;MAAETSSSMPGESGKALAPPPKDLHAAAKTWTDILESLGWIVANVVSSLACVLCNKSVLQTHGFHYIATLNVLHYLATVIMLEFLAAIGGHDKGAMPMKERVKVGSMSVVSVQLQNTSLLVNSVGFYQIFKLLVIPSSMVLESLTTGIDRKYDFKVYFSLAVMSAGVLVAPEEVEVKTRKLKKLFTKYSEIKAEIVDIQEEFQKDREDMLDTIRSLQQQLKLKQAMIDHFVPPEESKKIGSKAQWDDEHECWLLERLSDDLDENEVPNNKGVPVSKRPQSAGGRRPTTDYARIANAMGDQNPRFRAENIIQLELDLPERTTYDYNGGSQEQQHLSNVMFQGDEEEFFN
;
A
#
# COMPACT_ATOMS: atom_id res chain seq x y z
N MET A 1 87.34 -76.98 -42.64
CA MET A 1 87.93 -77.88 -41.64
C MET A 1 88.70 -77.01 -40.66
N ALA A 2 88.59 -77.30 -39.35
CA ALA A 2 88.88 -76.46 -38.18
C ALA A 2 87.71 -75.50 -37.83
N ALA A 3 86.82 -75.78 -36.88
CA ALA A 3 86.90 -76.22 -35.48
C ALA A 3 86.58 -75.05 -34.54
N GLU A 4 85.69 -75.33 -33.59
CA GLU A 4 84.94 -74.45 -32.71
C GLU A 4 85.81 -73.63 -31.73
N THR A 5 85.27 -72.50 -31.27
CA THR A 5 85.24 -72.16 -29.84
C THR A 5 84.19 -71.08 -29.56
N SER A 6 83.50 -71.27 -28.44
CA SER A 6 82.26 -70.68 -27.98
C SER A 6 82.32 -69.22 -27.49
N SER A 7 81.21 -68.48 -27.66
CA SER A 7 80.72 -67.56 -26.62
C SER A 7 79.20 -67.48 -26.68
N SER A 8 78.56 -67.96 -25.62
CA SER A 8 77.13 -68.06 -25.43
C SER A 8 76.51 -66.70 -25.07
N MET A 9 75.58 -66.21 -25.89
CA MET A 9 74.63 -65.18 -25.48
C MET A 9 73.49 -65.85 -24.68
N PRO A 10 73.16 -65.42 -23.45
CA PRO A 10 72.02 -65.96 -22.73
C PRO A 10 70.73 -65.37 -23.34
N GLY A 11 69.79 -66.26 -23.68
CA GLY A 11 68.48 -65.90 -24.19
C GLY A 11 67.69 -65.05 -23.20
N GLU A 12 67.07 -63.99 -23.72
CA GLU A 12 66.02 -63.25 -23.02
C GLU A 12 64.81 -64.17 -22.81
N SER A 13 64.76 -64.83 -21.63
CA SER A 13 63.54 -65.47 -21.16
C SER A 13 62.51 -64.39 -20.89
N GLY A 14 61.29 -64.59 -21.39
CA GLY A 14 60.16 -63.67 -21.21
C GLY A 14 60.03 -63.15 -19.78
N LYS A 15 60.14 -61.83 -19.63
CA LYS A 15 59.62 -61.14 -18.45
C LYS A 15 58.11 -61.26 -18.51
N ALA A 16 57.56 -62.23 -17.78
CA ALA A 16 56.16 -62.22 -17.40
C ALA A 16 55.86 -60.85 -16.78
N LEU A 17 54.99 -60.09 -17.45
CA LEU A 17 54.47 -58.82 -16.98
C LEU A 17 53.90 -59.06 -15.56
N ALA A 18 54.53 -58.47 -14.56
CA ALA A 18 54.10 -58.60 -13.17
C ALA A 18 52.61 -58.23 -13.08
N PRO A 19 51.78 -59.02 -12.37
CA PRO A 19 50.37 -58.69 -12.22
C PRO A 19 50.24 -57.30 -11.57
N PRO A 20 49.28 -56.46 -12.01
CA PRO A 20 49.12 -55.13 -11.48
C PRO A 20 48.94 -55.15 -9.95
N PRO A 21 49.45 -54.15 -9.22
CA PRO A 21 49.41 -54.13 -7.77
C PRO A 21 47.96 -54.21 -7.27
N LYS A 22 47.70 -55.16 -6.37
CA LYS A 22 46.37 -55.48 -5.80
C LYS A 22 45.70 -54.25 -5.15
N ASP A 23 46.51 -53.29 -4.71
CA ASP A 23 46.07 -52.07 -4.03
C ASP A 23 45.28 -51.13 -4.95
N LEU A 24 45.59 -51.12 -6.25
CA LEU A 24 44.86 -50.28 -7.22
C LEU A 24 43.45 -50.83 -7.49
N HIS A 25 43.29 -52.15 -7.54
CA HIS A 25 41.98 -52.80 -7.70
C HIS A 25 41.12 -52.67 -6.44
N ALA A 26 41.72 -52.72 -5.26
CA ALA A 26 41.02 -52.50 -4.00
C ALA A 26 40.55 -51.04 -3.83
N ALA A 27 41.41 -50.09 -4.21
CA ALA A 27 41.07 -48.67 -4.26
C ALA A 27 39.97 -48.39 -5.31
N ALA A 28 40.10 -48.94 -6.52
CA ALA A 28 39.07 -48.77 -7.56
C ALA A 28 37.71 -49.34 -7.13
N LYS A 29 37.70 -50.50 -6.47
CA LYS A 29 36.47 -51.12 -5.95
C LYS A 29 35.83 -50.29 -4.83
N THR A 30 36.62 -49.71 -3.94
CA THR A 30 36.09 -48.83 -2.89
C THR A 30 35.47 -47.56 -3.48
N TRP A 31 36.05 -46.99 -4.54
CA TRP A 31 35.44 -45.84 -5.23
C TRP A 31 34.16 -46.20 -5.98
N THR A 32 34.07 -47.37 -6.61
CA THR A 32 32.82 -47.81 -7.25
C THR A 32 31.73 -48.03 -6.22
N ASP A 33 32.03 -48.65 -5.08
CA ASP A 33 31.05 -48.88 -4.00
C ASP A 33 30.53 -47.55 -3.42
N ILE A 34 31.40 -46.54 -3.30
CA ILE A 34 31.03 -45.19 -2.87
C ILE A 34 30.14 -44.52 -3.92
N LEU A 35 30.49 -44.61 -5.21
CA LEU A 35 29.69 -44.02 -6.28
C LEU A 35 28.31 -44.68 -6.42
N GLU A 36 28.24 -46.00 -6.26
CA GLU A 36 26.96 -46.73 -6.21
C GLU A 36 26.11 -46.26 -5.03
N SER A 37 26.70 -46.16 -3.84
CA SER A 37 26.02 -45.66 -2.64
C SER A 37 25.51 -44.24 -2.82
N LEU A 38 26.33 -43.35 -3.40
CA LEU A 38 25.92 -41.99 -3.74
C LEU A 38 24.79 -41.96 -4.76
N GLY A 39 24.83 -42.84 -5.77
CA GLY A 39 23.76 -43.01 -6.75
C GLY A 39 22.43 -43.35 -6.09
N TRP A 40 22.41 -44.29 -5.14
CA TRP A 40 21.20 -44.64 -4.39
C TRP A 40 20.70 -43.50 -3.50
N ILE A 41 21.60 -42.74 -2.88
CA ILE A 41 21.23 -41.56 -2.08
C ILE A 41 20.56 -40.50 -2.97
N VAL A 42 21.15 -40.19 -4.13
CA VAL A 42 20.59 -39.22 -5.07
C VAL A 42 19.24 -39.71 -5.61
N ALA A 43 19.13 -40.98 -5.99
CA ALA A 43 17.87 -41.57 -6.45
C ALA A 43 16.77 -41.50 -5.37
N ASN A 44 17.13 -41.73 -4.11
CA ASN A 44 16.20 -41.58 -2.99
C ASN A 44 15.72 -40.12 -2.85
N VAL A 45 16.62 -39.14 -2.90
CA VAL A 45 16.27 -37.72 -2.82
C VAL A 45 15.35 -37.31 -3.97
N VAL A 46 15.69 -37.69 -5.21
CA VAL A 46 14.91 -37.36 -6.41
C VAL A 46 13.52 -37.99 -6.35
N SER A 47 13.42 -39.28 -6.02
CA SER A 47 12.12 -39.96 -5.92
C SER A 47 11.23 -39.39 -4.80
N SER A 48 11.84 -39.03 -3.67
CA SER A 48 11.14 -38.41 -2.54
C SER A 48 10.61 -37.02 -2.90
N LEU A 49 11.43 -36.18 -3.55
CA LEU A 49 10.99 -34.86 -4.04
C LEU A 49 9.87 -34.97 -5.07
N ALA A 50 9.99 -35.90 -6.02
CA ALA A 50 8.97 -36.16 -7.02
C ALA A 50 7.63 -36.55 -6.36
N CYS A 51 7.66 -37.44 -5.37
CA CYS A 51 6.48 -37.84 -4.61
C CYS A 51 5.84 -36.64 -3.88
N VAL A 52 6.64 -35.80 -3.21
CA VAL A 52 6.14 -34.61 -2.51
C VAL A 52 5.51 -33.61 -3.48
N LEU A 53 6.12 -33.37 -4.64
CA LEU A 53 5.59 -32.46 -5.65
C LEU A 53 4.31 -32.99 -6.29
N CYS A 54 4.24 -34.28 -6.60
CA CYS A 54 3.02 -34.92 -7.08
C CYS A 54 1.90 -34.80 -6.05
N ASN A 55 2.17 -35.10 -4.77
CA ASN A 55 1.20 -34.95 -3.69
C ASN A 55 0.69 -33.51 -3.60
N LYS A 56 1.60 -32.52 -3.67
CA LYS A 56 1.21 -31.11 -3.64
C LYS A 56 0.30 -30.74 -4.82
N SER A 57 0.59 -31.24 -6.03
CA SER A 57 -0.25 -31.00 -7.20
C SER A 57 -1.63 -31.67 -7.09
N VAL A 58 -1.70 -32.90 -6.58
CA VAL A 58 -2.99 -33.61 -6.35
C VAL A 58 -3.85 -32.86 -5.33
N LEU A 59 -3.25 -32.39 -4.23
CA LEU A 59 -3.97 -31.69 -3.18
C LEU A 59 -4.38 -30.25 -3.58
N GLN A 60 -3.50 -29.50 -4.25
CA GLN A 60 -3.70 -28.06 -4.51
C GLN A 60 -4.27 -27.75 -5.89
N THR A 61 -3.87 -28.49 -6.94
CA THR A 61 -4.32 -28.25 -8.32
C THR A 61 -5.61 -28.99 -8.63
N HIS A 62 -5.73 -30.24 -8.19
CA HIS A 62 -6.89 -31.10 -8.47
C HIS A 62 -7.94 -31.08 -7.34
N GLY A 63 -7.68 -30.38 -6.23
CA GLY A 63 -8.62 -30.21 -5.12
C GLY A 63 -8.92 -31.49 -4.34
N PHE A 64 -8.02 -32.48 -4.35
CA PHE A 64 -8.23 -33.70 -3.59
C PHE A 64 -7.96 -33.46 -2.10
N HIS A 65 -8.97 -33.47 -1.25
CA HIS A 65 -8.82 -33.09 0.16
C HIS A 65 -8.59 -34.27 1.14
N TYR A 66 -8.65 -35.52 0.66
CA TYR A 66 -8.68 -36.72 1.51
C TYR A 66 -7.31 -37.38 1.68
N ILE A 67 -6.45 -36.82 2.54
CA ILE A 67 -5.07 -37.30 2.77
C ILE A 67 -4.99 -38.80 3.13
N ALA A 68 -5.90 -39.29 3.99
CA ALA A 68 -5.90 -40.69 4.40
C ALA A 68 -6.16 -41.65 3.22
N THR A 69 -7.08 -41.28 2.32
CA THR A 69 -7.37 -42.09 1.13
C THR A 69 -6.23 -42.06 0.12
N LEU A 70 -5.52 -40.93 0.01
CA LEU A 70 -4.32 -40.83 -0.83
C LEU A 70 -3.23 -41.79 -0.36
N ASN A 71 -3.02 -41.91 0.96
CA ASN A 71 -2.07 -42.89 1.51
C ASN A 71 -2.46 -44.33 1.17
N VAL A 72 -3.75 -44.66 1.25
CA VAL A 72 -4.24 -46.00 0.86
C VAL A 72 -3.95 -46.25 -0.61
N LEU A 73 -4.20 -45.28 -1.48
CA LEU A 73 -3.88 -45.39 -2.91
C LEU A 73 -2.38 -45.57 -3.16
N HIS A 74 -1.51 -44.88 -2.42
CA HIS A 74 -0.06 -45.11 -2.51
C HIS A 74 0.32 -46.53 -2.07
N TYR A 75 -0.24 -47.05 -0.98
CA TYR A 75 0.00 -48.43 -0.57
C TYR A 75 -0.51 -49.45 -1.60
N LEU A 76 -1.65 -49.20 -2.25
CA LEU A 76 -2.14 -50.05 -3.33
C LEU A 76 -1.22 -50.00 -4.55
N ALA A 77 -0.78 -48.79 -4.94
CA ALA A 77 0.14 -48.61 -6.04
C ALA A 77 1.50 -49.29 -5.80
N THR A 78 2.03 -49.23 -4.57
CA THR A 78 3.27 -49.94 -4.23
C THR A 78 3.09 -51.45 -4.28
N VAL A 79 1.97 -52.00 -3.80
CA VAL A 79 1.67 -53.44 -3.92
C VAL A 79 1.58 -53.85 -5.39
N ILE A 80 0.84 -53.12 -6.22
CA ILE A 80 0.72 -53.42 -7.66
C ILE A 80 2.09 -53.36 -8.34
N MET A 81 2.90 -52.35 -8.03
CA MET A 81 4.21 -52.18 -8.64
C MET A 81 5.19 -53.29 -8.22
N LEU A 82 5.17 -53.72 -6.96
CA LEU A 82 6.00 -54.83 -6.47
C LEU A 82 5.56 -56.18 -7.05
N GLU A 83 4.26 -56.41 -7.19
CA GLU A 83 3.72 -57.60 -7.85
C GLU A 83 4.11 -57.65 -9.33
N PHE A 84 4.06 -56.51 -10.02
CA PHE A 84 4.52 -56.40 -11.40
C PHE A 84 6.03 -56.67 -11.53
N LEU A 85 6.85 -56.11 -10.65
CA LEU A 85 8.31 -56.35 -10.62
C LEU A 85 8.66 -57.81 -10.32
N ALA A 86 7.91 -58.46 -9.43
CA ALA A 86 8.05 -59.88 -9.17
C ALA A 86 7.64 -60.74 -10.37
N ALA A 87 6.57 -60.35 -11.09
CA ALA A 87 6.10 -61.08 -12.27
C ALA A 87 7.10 -61.06 -13.44
N ILE A 88 7.85 -59.97 -13.60
CA ILE A 88 8.92 -59.87 -14.61
C ILE A 88 10.25 -60.49 -14.16
N GLY A 89 10.30 -61.13 -12.99
CA GLY A 89 11.51 -61.75 -12.43
C GLY A 89 12.56 -60.77 -11.91
N GLY A 90 12.20 -59.50 -11.71
CA GLY A 90 13.11 -58.47 -11.20
C GLY A 90 13.25 -58.44 -9.68
N HIS A 91 12.44 -59.20 -8.94
CA HIS A 91 12.45 -59.25 -7.49
C HIS A 91 11.90 -60.57 -6.93
N ASP A 92 12.62 -61.19 -6.00
CA ASP A 92 12.15 -62.36 -5.27
C ASP A 92 11.31 -61.96 -4.05
N LYS A 93 10.11 -62.54 -3.93
CA LYS A 93 9.22 -62.27 -2.79
C LYS A 93 9.84 -62.80 -1.50
N GLY A 94 10.20 -61.90 -0.59
CA GLY A 94 10.72 -62.26 0.72
C GLY A 94 9.77 -63.14 1.54
N ALA A 95 10.30 -64.23 2.11
CA ALA A 95 9.57 -65.15 2.97
C ALA A 95 9.62 -64.65 4.43
N MET A 96 8.57 -63.95 4.88
CA MET A 96 8.39 -63.56 6.27
C MET A 96 7.12 -64.24 6.81
N PRO A 97 7.13 -64.84 8.02
CA PRO A 97 5.96 -65.47 8.59
C PRO A 97 4.80 -64.48 8.72
N MET A 98 3.58 -64.93 8.38
CA MET A 98 2.42 -64.05 8.23
C MET A 98 2.07 -63.27 9.51
N LYS A 99 2.29 -63.86 10.69
CA LYS A 99 2.03 -63.21 11.98
C LYS A 99 2.93 -61.99 12.22
N GLU A 100 4.21 -62.09 11.87
CA GLU A 100 5.16 -60.98 12.01
C GLU A 100 4.88 -59.90 10.95
N ARG A 101 4.57 -60.33 9.72
CA ARG A 101 4.19 -59.43 8.63
C ARG A 101 2.97 -58.57 8.98
N VAL A 102 1.91 -59.18 9.50
CA VAL A 102 0.70 -58.45 9.92
C VAL A 102 1.00 -57.52 11.08
N LYS A 103 1.78 -57.95 12.08
CA LYS A 103 2.17 -57.12 13.23
C LYS A 103 2.95 -55.87 12.80
N VAL A 104 3.99 -56.04 11.98
CA VAL A 104 4.82 -54.93 11.50
C VAL A 104 4.01 -54.01 10.59
N GLY A 105 3.20 -54.59 9.69
CA GLY A 105 2.31 -53.85 8.79
C GLY A 105 1.29 -53.00 9.54
N SER A 106 0.58 -53.57 10.52
CA SER A 106 -0.41 -52.82 11.31
C SER A 106 0.25 -51.69 12.11
N MET A 107 1.41 -51.94 12.71
CA MET A 107 2.16 -50.92 13.46
C MET A 107 2.60 -49.76 12.56
N SER A 108 3.06 -50.06 11.34
CA SER A 108 3.48 -49.07 10.35
C SER A 108 2.31 -48.20 9.88
N VAL A 109 1.16 -48.81 9.54
CA VAL A 109 -0.04 -48.06 9.11
C VAL A 109 -0.51 -47.11 10.22
N VAL A 110 -0.62 -47.59 11.46
CA VAL A 110 -1.00 -46.75 12.60
C VAL A 110 -0.02 -45.59 12.78
N SER A 111 1.29 -45.85 12.69
CA SER A 111 2.32 -44.81 12.79
C SER A 111 2.19 -43.73 11.71
N VAL A 112 1.97 -44.13 10.45
CA VAL A 112 1.81 -43.17 9.34
C VAL A 112 0.58 -42.30 9.54
N GLN A 113 -0.54 -42.85 10.01
CA GLN A 113 -1.73 -42.05 10.26
C GLN A 113 -1.55 -41.10 11.45
N LEU A 114 -0.90 -41.55 12.52
CA LEU A 114 -0.54 -40.66 13.63
C LEU A 114 0.40 -39.54 13.19
N GLN A 115 1.36 -39.80 12.29
CA GLN A 115 2.23 -38.77 11.73
C GLN A 115 1.45 -37.75 10.88
N ASN A 116 0.45 -38.19 10.12
CA ASN A 116 -0.38 -37.27 9.34
C ASN A 116 -1.31 -36.44 10.23
N THR A 117 -1.89 -37.02 11.27
CA THR A 117 -2.65 -36.28 12.28
C THR A 117 -1.75 -35.28 13.01
N SER A 118 -0.52 -35.67 13.36
CA SER A 118 0.46 -34.79 13.99
C SER A 118 0.79 -33.57 13.12
N LEU A 119 0.86 -33.73 11.79
CA LEU A 119 1.06 -32.61 10.85
C LEU A 119 -0.14 -31.66 10.77
N LEU A 120 -1.35 -32.14 11.08
CA LEU A 120 -2.57 -31.33 11.11
C LEU A 120 -2.73 -30.57 12.44
N VAL A 121 -2.32 -31.18 13.54
CA VAL A 121 -2.51 -30.63 14.90
C VAL A 121 -1.35 -29.76 15.34
N ASN A 122 -0.12 -30.08 14.94
CA ASN A 122 1.08 -29.40 15.40
C ASN A 122 1.59 -28.36 14.39
N SER A 123 2.38 -27.41 14.87
CA SER A 123 3.09 -26.49 13.99
C SER A 123 4.11 -27.24 13.13
N VAL A 124 4.40 -26.68 11.95
CA VAL A 124 5.36 -27.27 11.00
C VAL A 124 6.74 -27.42 11.65
N GLY A 125 7.20 -26.42 12.41
CA GLY A 125 8.46 -26.48 13.16
C GLY A 125 8.46 -27.58 14.23
N PHE A 126 7.39 -27.70 15.02
CA PHE A 126 7.29 -28.75 16.04
C PHE A 126 7.31 -30.16 15.40
N TYR A 127 6.56 -30.34 14.31
CA TYR A 127 6.54 -31.58 13.56
C TYR A 127 7.93 -31.98 13.01
N GLN A 128 8.69 -31.02 12.48
CA GLN A 128 10.03 -31.25 11.95
C GLN A 128 11.01 -31.70 13.05
N ILE A 129 10.95 -31.11 14.25
CA ILE A 129 11.80 -31.49 15.39
C ILE A 129 11.52 -32.93 15.80
N PHE A 130 10.24 -33.31 15.95
CA PHE A 130 9.87 -34.68 16.33
C PHE A 130 10.30 -35.71 15.28
N LYS A 131 10.17 -35.38 13.98
CA LYS A 131 10.67 -36.24 12.90
C LYS A 131 12.18 -36.47 12.97
N LEU A 132 12.95 -35.45 13.34
CA LEU A 132 14.40 -35.59 13.49
C LEU A 132 14.80 -36.37 14.73
N LEU A 133 14.03 -36.23 15.82
CA LEU A 133 14.28 -36.97 17.05
C LEU A 133 14.02 -38.48 16.91
N VAL A 134 13.34 -38.92 15.85
CA VAL A 134 13.10 -40.35 15.56
C VAL A 134 14.42 -41.12 15.47
N ILE A 135 15.46 -40.60 14.81
CA ILE A 135 16.74 -41.32 14.65
C ILE A 135 17.47 -41.47 16.01
N PRO A 136 17.73 -40.38 16.78
CA PRO A 136 18.34 -40.49 18.11
C PRO A 136 17.52 -41.36 19.07
N SER A 137 16.19 -41.22 19.09
CA SER A 137 15.32 -42.03 19.95
C SER A 137 15.34 -43.51 19.58
N SER A 138 15.40 -43.84 18.27
CA SER A 138 15.54 -45.22 17.81
C SER A 138 16.89 -45.83 18.24
N MET A 139 17.97 -45.05 18.19
CA MET A 139 19.30 -45.50 18.65
C MET A 139 19.33 -45.80 20.14
N VAL A 140 18.72 -44.94 20.97
CA VAL A 140 18.58 -45.17 22.42
C VAL A 140 17.70 -46.39 22.69
N LEU A 141 16.59 -46.52 21.97
CA LEU A 141 15.66 -47.64 22.15
C LEU A 141 16.31 -48.98 21.75
N GLU A 142 17.08 -49.03 20.66
CA GLU A 142 17.85 -50.21 20.24
C GLU A 142 18.87 -50.62 21.30
N SER A 143 19.58 -49.65 21.90
CA SER A 143 20.53 -49.87 22.99
C SER A 143 19.83 -50.43 24.24
N LEU A 144 18.65 -49.91 24.60
CA LEU A 144 17.89 -50.36 25.78
C LEU A 144 17.21 -51.73 25.60
N THR A 145 16.69 -52.03 24.41
CA THR A 145 15.92 -53.28 24.17
C THR A 145 16.77 -54.47 23.76
N THR A 146 17.87 -54.24 23.03
CA THR A 146 18.70 -55.35 22.52
C THR A 146 19.84 -55.69 23.48
N GLY A 147 20.14 -54.83 24.46
CA GLY A 147 21.22 -55.05 25.44
C GLY A 147 22.63 -55.10 24.83
N ILE A 148 22.76 -54.79 23.55
CA ILE A 148 24.03 -54.68 22.84
C ILE A 148 24.46 -53.22 22.95
N ASP A 149 25.52 -52.96 23.74
CA ASP A 149 26.22 -51.67 23.78
C ASP A 149 26.94 -51.42 22.44
N ARG A 150 26.18 -51.17 21.37
CA ARG A 150 26.71 -50.57 20.16
C ARG A 150 27.10 -49.14 20.50
N LYS A 151 28.36 -48.96 20.86
CA LYS A 151 28.95 -47.63 21.06
C LYS A 151 29.08 -46.96 19.70
N TYR A 152 28.15 -46.06 19.41
CA TYR A 152 28.25 -45.19 18.25
C TYR A 152 29.41 -44.22 18.45
N ASP A 153 30.18 -43.97 17.39
CA ASP A 153 31.30 -43.02 17.43
C ASP A 153 30.78 -41.61 17.79
N PHE A 154 31.56 -40.83 18.53
CA PHE A 154 31.23 -39.45 18.91
C PHE A 154 30.86 -38.59 17.70
N LYS A 155 31.46 -38.90 16.53
CA LYS A 155 31.16 -38.27 15.24
C LYS A 155 29.68 -38.39 14.84
N VAL A 156 29.04 -39.53 15.15
CA VAL A 156 27.63 -39.76 14.82
C VAL A 156 26.73 -38.88 15.68
N TYR A 157 27.01 -38.82 16.99
CA TYR A 157 26.29 -37.94 17.91
C TYR A 157 26.46 -36.46 17.56
N PHE A 158 27.68 -36.06 17.22
CA PHE A 158 27.98 -34.69 16.78
C PHE A 158 27.23 -34.34 15.47
N SER A 159 27.23 -35.24 14.48
CA SER A 159 26.49 -35.05 13.23
C SER A 159 24.98 -34.92 13.46
N LEU A 160 24.41 -35.74 14.34
CA LEU A 160 22.98 -35.67 14.68
C LEU A 160 22.65 -34.36 15.40
N ALA A 161 23.50 -33.90 16.32
CA ALA A 161 23.31 -32.63 17.02
C ALA A 161 23.32 -31.43 16.05
N VAL A 162 24.31 -31.38 15.15
CA VAL A 162 24.39 -30.34 14.10
C VAL A 162 23.15 -30.35 13.21
N MET A 163 22.70 -31.54 12.77
CA MET A 163 21.48 -31.67 11.97
C MET A 163 20.23 -31.19 12.70
N SER A 164 20.08 -31.53 13.99
CA SER A 164 18.94 -31.07 14.79
C SER A 164 18.93 -29.55 15.01
N ALA A 165 20.10 -28.94 15.22
CA ALA A 165 20.21 -27.50 15.40
C ALA A 165 19.85 -26.74 14.11
N GLY A 166 20.32 -27.23 12.96
CA GLY A 166 20.02 -26.61 11.66
C GLY A 166 18.53 -26.56 11.34
N VAL A 167 17.79 -27.62 11.66
CA VAL A 167 16.35 -27.68 11.41
C VAL A 167 15.52 -26.94 12.46
N LEU A 168 16.06 -26.65 13.65
CA LEU A 168 15.37 -25.79 14.62
C LEU A 168 15.35 -24.32 14.15
N VAL A 169 16.48 -23.82 13.65
CA VAL A 169 16.66 -22.39 13.31
C VAL A 169 16.07 -22.03 11.94
N ALA A 170 16.30 -22.87 10.92
CA ALA A 170 15.93 -22.56 9.55
C ALA A 170 14.42 -22.25 9.31
N PRO A 171 13.45 -23.06 9.79
CA PRO A 171 12.04 -22.82 9.50
C PRO A 171 11.51 -21.55 10.18
N GLU A 172 11.94 -21.25 11.40
CA GLU A 172 11.52 -20.05 12.13
C GLU A 172 11.92 -18.78 11.38
N GLU A 173 13.17 -18.70 10.92
CA GLU A 173 13.65 -17.56 10.15
C GLU A 173 12.91 -17.39 8.82
N VAL A 174 12.65 -18.49 8.11
CA VAL A 174 11.95 -18.47 6.82
C VAL A 174 10.49 -18.04 7.01
N GLU A 175 9.81 -18.54 8.04
CA GLU A 175 8.43 -18.14 8.36
C GLU A 175 8.32 -16.66 8.74
N VAL A 176 9.29 -16.12 9.46
CA VAL A 176 9.33 -14.70 9.80
C VAL A 176 9.56 -13.84 8.55
N LYS A 177 10.53 -14.21 7.70
CA LYS A 177 10.83 -13.48 6.46
C LYS A 177 9.66 -13.54 5.47
N THR A 178 9.03 -14.70 5.30
CA THR A 178 7.86 -14.86 4.43
C THR A 178 6.64 -14.08 4.94
N ARG A 179 6.42 -14.01 6.26
CA ARG A 179 5.37 -13.15 6.84
C ARG A 179 5.63 -11.66 6.57
N LYS A 180 6.87 -11.20 6.73
CA LYS A 180 7.25 -9.82 6.40
C LYS A 180 7.04 -9.52 4.92
N LEU A 181 7.45 -10.43 4.04
CA LEU A 181 7.28 -10.31 2.59
C LEU A 181 5.80 -10.22 2.21
N LYS A 182 4.94 -11.09 2.77
CA LYS A 182 3.49 -11.03 2.52
C LYS A 182 2.89 -9.68 2.94
N LYS A 183 3.25 -9.17 4.12
CA LYS A 183 2.79 -7.86 4.59
C LYS A 183 3.22 -6.72 3.66
N LEU A 184 4.47 -6.73 3.21
CA LEU A 184 4.98 -5.73 2.26
C LEU A 184 4.29 -5.84 0.90
N PHE A 185 4.03 -7.06 0.43
CA PHE A 185 3.31 -7.29 -0.83
C PHE A 185 1.86 -6.78 -0.76
N THR A 186 1.16 -6.99 0.35
CA THR A 186 -0.19 -6.44 0.54
C THR A 186 -0.18 -4.92 0.49
N LYS A 187 0.74 -4.28 1.22
CA LYS A 187 0.89 -2.80 1.18
C LYS A 187 1.24 -2.29 -0.22
N TYR A 188 2.12 -2.99 -0.93
CA TYR A 188 2.46 -2.65 -2.31
C TYR A 188 1.25 -2.76 -3.24
N SER A 189 0.46 -3.83 -3.11
CA SER A 189 -0.75 -4.03 -3.91
C SER A 189 -1.82 -2.98 -3.62
N GLU A 190 -1.94 -2.57 -2.35
CA GLU A 190 -2.86 -1.51 -1.90
C GLU A 190 -2.47 -0.16 -2.49
N ILE A 191 -1.21 0.27 -2.34
CA ILE A 191 -0.70 1.51 -2.95
C ILE A 191 -0.82 1.48 -4.47
N LYS A 192 -0.57 0.32 -5.10
CA LYS A 192 -0.73 0.18 -6.54
C LYS A 192 -2.18 0.37 -6.98
N ALA A 193 -3.15 -0.11 -6.20
CA ALA A 193 -4.57 0.11 -6.47
C ALA A 193 -4.92 1.60 -6.29
N GLU A 194 -4.45 2.23 -5.20
CA GLU A 194 -4.65 3.66 -4.94
C GLU A 194 -4.12 4.55 -6.07
N ILE A 195 -2.96 4.22 -6.66
CA ILE A 195 -2.43 4.94 -7.83
C ILE A 195 -3.38 4.84 -9.03
N VAL A 196 -3.98 3.66 -9.27
CA VAL A 196 -4.92 3.48 -10.38
C VAL A 196 -6.20 4.27 -10.13
N ASP A 197 -6.72 4.23 -8.90
CA ASP A 197 -7.94 4.93 -8.51
C ASP A 197 -7.75 6.46 -8.64
N ILE A 198 -6.64 7.01 -8.14
CA ILE A 198 -6.29 8.44 -8.29
C ILE A 198 -6.14 8.82 -9.76
N GLN A 199 -5.54 7.95 -10.59
CA GLN A 199 -5.38 8.23 -12.01
C GLN A 199 -6.74 8.26 -12.72
N GLU A 200 -7.68 7.41 -12.34
CA GLU A 200 -9.05 7.40 -12.87
C GLU A 200 -9.82 8.66 -12.46
N GLU A 201 -9.74 9.04 -11.18
CA GLU A 201 -10.32 10.29 -10.67
C GLU A 201 -9.73 11.50 -11.40
N PHE A 202 -8.41 11.55 -11.58
CA PHE A 202 -7.74 12.61 -12.33
C PHE A 202 -8.19 12.67 -13.79
N GLN A 203 -8.42 11.54 -14.45
CA GLN A 203 -8.94 11.55 -15.83
C GLN A 203 -10.36 12.12 -15.88
N LYS A 204 -11.20 11.76 -14.90
CA LYS A 204 -12.57 12.26 -14.80
C LYS A 204 -12.61 13.77 -14.54
N ASP A 205 -11.84 14.27 -13.58
CA ASP A 205 -11.73 15.70 -13.30
C ASP A 205 -11.23 16.47 -14.54
N ARG A 206 -10.28 15.88 -15.26
CA ARG A 206 -9.79 16.45 -16.52
C ARG A 206 -10.89 16.53 -17.57
N GLU A 207 -11.75 15.53 -17.68
CA GLU A 207 -12.89 15.53 -18.60
C GLU A 207 -13.90 16.62 -18.22
N ASP A 208 -14.28 16.71 -16.94
CA ASP A 208 -15.21 17.72 -16.42
C ASP A 208 -14.70 19.16 -16.63
N MET A 209 -13.39 19.38 -16.40
CA MET A 209 -12.74 20.66 -16.69
C MET A 209 -12.81 21.01 -18.19
N LEU A 210 -12.53 20.04 -19.07
CA LEU A 210 -12.57 20.25 -20.51
C LEU A 210 -13.99 20.57 -21.00
N ASP A 211 -15.02 19.94 -20.42
CA ASP A 211 -16.41 20.23 -20.75
C ASP A 211 -16.85 21.62 -20.28
N THR A 212 -16.38 22.05 -19.11
CA THR A 212 -16.57 23.43 -18.63
C THR A 212 -15.93 24.43 -19.58
N ILE A 213 -14.69 24.19 -20.03
CA ILE A 213 -14.01 25.04 -21.02
C ILE A 213 -14.80 25.10 -22.33
N ARG A 214 -15.28 23.96 -22.84
CA ARG A 214 -16.10 23.92 -24.07
C ARG A 214 -17.38 24.74 -23.93
N SER A 215 -18.08 24.61 -22.81
CA SER A 215 -19.29 25.37 -22.50
C SER A 215 -19.02 26.88 -22.43
N LEU A 216 -17.97 27.29 -21.71
CA LEU A 216 -17.56 28.70 -21.62
C LEU A 216 -17.16 29.26 -22.99
N GLN A 217 -16.42 28.51 -23.80
CA GLN A 217 -16.08 28.93 -25.16
C GLN A 217 -17.33 29.11 -26.03
N GLN A 218 -18.34 28.25 -25.89
CA GLN A 218 -19.60 28.38 -26.61
C GLN A 218 -20.36 29.63 -26.18
N GLN A 219 -20.44 29.91 -24.87
CA GLN A 219 -21.07 31.13 -24.34
C GLN A 219 -20.34 32.39 -24.81
N LEU A 220 -19.01 32.38 -24.81
CA LEU A 220 -18.20 33.51 -25.26
C LEU A 220 -18.44 33.78 -26.76
N LYS A 221 -18.43 32.74 -27.59
CA LYS A 221 -18.77 32.86 -29.02
C LYS A 221 -20.17 33.42 -29.24
N LEU A 222 -21.16 32.97 -28.48
CA LEU A 222 -22.53 33.48 -28.56
C LEU A 222 -22.60 34.97 -28.18
N LYS A 223 -21.97 35.35 -27.07
CA LYS A 223 -21.92 36.75 -26.62
C LYS A 223 -21.20 37.64 -27.63
N GLN A 224 -20.10 37.18 -28.21
CA GLN A 224 -19.39 37.91 -29.26
C GLN A 224 -20.28 38.12 -30.49
N ALA A 225 -20.96 37.07 -30.96
CA ALA A 225 -21.88 37.18 -32.10
C ALA A 225 -23.06 38.14 -31.83
N MET A 226 -23.56 38.18 -30.59
CA MET A 226 -24.58 39.16 -30.21
C MET A 226 -24.04 40.59 -30.24
N ILE A 227 -22.82 40.83 -29.73
CA ILE A 227 -22.18 42.14 -29.79
C ILE A 227 -21.99 42.57 -31.24
N ASP A 228 -21.48 41.68 -32.10
CA ASP A 228 -21.19 42.00 -33.51
C ASP A 228 -22.47 42.34 -34.31
N HIS A 229 -23.61 41.71 -33.99
CA HIS A 229 -24.85 41.94 -34.72
C HIS A 229 -25.71 43.09 -34.17
N PHE A 230 -25.68 43.33 -32.86
CA PHE A 230 -26.59 44.28 -32.20
C PHE A 230 -25.92 45.55 -31.69
N VAL A 231 -24.59 45.62 -31.60
CA VAL A 231 -23.87 46.79 -31.09
C VAL A 231 -23.04 47.44 -32.21
N PRO A 232 -23.19 48.74 -32.48
CA PRO A 232 -22.35 49.44 -33.44
C PRO A 232 -20.85 49.29 -33.10
N PRO A 233 -19.99 49.02 -34.09
CA PRO A 233 -18.58 48.69 -33.86
C PRO A 233 -17.76 49.85 -33.26
N GLU A 234 -18.27 51.09 -33.31
CA GLU A 234 -17.64 52.25 -32.67
C GLU A 234 -17.84 52.25 -31.14
N GLU A 235 -19.01 51.85 -30.66
CA GLU A 235 -19.32 51.84 -29.23
C GLU A 235 -18.62 50.69 -28.51
N SER A 236 -18.53 49.51 -29.14
CA SER A 236 -17.81 48.36 -28.57
C SER A 236 -16.32 48.64 -28.43
N LYS A 237 -15.69 49.30 -29.40
CA LYS A 237 -14.28 49.74 -29.32
C LYS A 237 -14.06 50.78 -28.23
N LYS A 238 -14.98 51.74 -28.08
CA LYS A 238 -14.90 52.80 -27.04
C LYS A 238 -14.99 52.22 -25.63
N ILE A 239 -15.81 51.18 -25.44
CA ILE A 239 -15.90 50.46 -24.16
C ILE A 239 -14.66 49.59 -23.95
N GLY A 240 -14.20 48.88 -24.98
CA GLY A 240 -13.02 48.02 -24.91
C GLY A 240 -11.73 48.78 -24.59
N SER A 241 -11.54 50.00 -25.11
CA SER A 241 -10.38 50.83 -24.77
C SER A 241 -10.38 51.36 -23.33
N LYS A 242 -11.52 51.30 -22.64
CA LYS A 242 -11.72 51.83 -21.29
C LYS A 242 -11.93 50.75 -20.24
N ALA A 243 -11.95 49.48 -20.66
CA ALA A 243 -12.11 48.34 -19.79
C ALA A 243 -10.74 47.85 -19.34
N GLN A 244 -10.47 47.94 -18.04
CA GLN A 244 -9.26 47.39 -17.43
C GLN A 244 -9.64 46.17 -16.60
N TRP A 245 -8.91 45.08 -16.74
CA TRP A 245 -9.10 43.89 -15.92
C TRP A 245 -8.36 44.05 -14.60
N ASP A 246 -9.05 43.80 -13.49
CA ASP A 246 -8.48 43.72 -12.16
C ASP A 246 -8.39 42.25 -11.72
N ASP A 247 -7.16 41.75 -11.58
CA ASP A 247 -6.87 40.37 -11.17
C ASP A 247 -7.19 40.12 -9.69
N GLU A 248 -7.20 41.14 -8.83
CA GLU A 248 -7.44 40.97 -7.38
C GLU A 248 -8.91 40.71 -7.06
N HIS A 249 -9.81 41.37 -7.81
CA HIS A 249 -11.26 41.26 -7.63
C HIS A 249 -11.96 40.45 -8.74
N GLU A 250 -11.19 39.87 -9.67
CA GLU A 250 -11.67 39.12 -10.83
C GLU A 250 -12.79 39.84 -11.60
N CYS A 251 -12.66 41.16 -11.79
CA CYS A 251 -13.70 41.97 -12.41
C CYS A 251 -13.15 43.01 -13.39
N TRP A 252 -14.01 43.42 -14.34
CA TRP A 252 -13.69 44.50 -15.27
C TRP A 252 -14.05 45.86 -14.64
N LEU A 253 -13.07 46.76 -14.56
CA LEU A 253 -13.24 48.15 -14.14
C LEU A 253 -13.44 49.03 -15.38
N LEU A 254 -14.52 49.82 -15.41
CA LEU A 254 -14.83 50.78 -16.47
C LEU A 254 -14.64 52.22 -15.97
N GLU A 255 -13.78 52.99 -16.63
CA GLU A 255 -13.57 54.40 -16.32
C GLU A 255 -14.78 55.26 -16.72
N ARG A 256 -15.35 56.01 -15.76
CA ARG A 256 -16.59 56.79 -15.94
C ARG A 256 -16.32 58.14 -16.62
N LEU A 257 -17.25 58.55 -17.50
CA LEU A 257 -17.27 59.76 -18.33
C LEU A 257 -17.46 61.10 -17.56
N SER A 258 -16.76 61.36 -16.45
CA SER A 258 -16.95 62.62 -15.70
C SER A 258 -15.81 63.64 -15.78
N ASP A 259 -14.65 63.30 -16.34
CA ASP A 259 -13.43 64.08 -16.04
C ASP A 259 -12.90 64.92 -17.22
N ASP A 260 -13.63 65.02 -18.34
CA ASP A 260 -13.28 65.92 -19.46
C ASP A 260 -13.73 67.38 -19.23
N LEU A 261 -13.53 67.94 -18.03
CA LEU A 261 -13.68 69.38 -17.76
C LEU A 261 -12.37 69.94 -17.18
N ASP A 262 -11.59 70.55 -18.08
CA ASP A 262 -10.47 71.49 -17.90
C ASP A 262 -9.87 71.61 -16.48
N GLU A 263 -8.74 70.90 -16.28
CA GLU A 263 -7.93 70.86 -15.06
C GLU A 263 -7.14 72.15 -14.75
N ASN A 264 -7.38 73.25 -15.47
CA ASN A 264 -6.54 74.45 -15.40
C ASN A 264 -7.24 75.69 -14.81
N GLU A 265 -8.11 75.56 -13.81
CA GLU A 265 -8.44 76.68 -12.93
C GLU A 265 -8.72 76.21 -11.49
N VAL A 266 -7.66 76.17 -10.67
CA VAL A 266 -7.82 76.13 -9.21
C VAL A 266 -7.69 77.55 -8.67
N PRO A 267 -8.75 78.07 -8.01
CA PRO A 267 -8.52 78.70 -6.72
C PRO A 267 -9.51 78.21 -5.67
N ASN A 268 -8.95 77.47 -4.72
CA ASN A 268 -9.17 77.58 -3.28
C ASN A 268 -10.62 77.57 -2.75
N ASN A 269 -10.97 76.42 -2.16
CA ASN A 269 -11.82 76.29 -0.97
C ASN A 269 -13.22 76.94 -0.99
N LYS A 270 -14.20 76.19 -1.49
CA LYS A 270 -15.54 75.95 -0.91
C LYS A 270 -16.27 74.97 -1.82
N GLY A 271 -16.98 74.01 -1.23
CA GLY A 271 -17.56 72.83 -1.89
C GLY A 271 -18.06 73.05 -3.32
N VAL A 272 -17.57 72.22 -4.22
CA VAL A 272 -17.98 72.16 -5.63
C VAL A 272 -19.51 72.02 -5.69
N PRO A 273 -20.25 72.92 -6.35
CA PRO A 273 -21.65 72.68 -6.61
C PRO A 273 -21.71 71.60 -7.68
N VAL A 274 -21.84 70.34 -7.25
CA VAL A 274 -22.47 69.30 -8.09
C VAL A 274 -23.74 69.95 -8.62
N SER A 275 -23.87 70.06 -9.94
CA SER A 275 -25.05 70.66 -10.57
C SER A 275 -26.28 69.99 -9.97
N LYS A 276 -26.99 70.68 -9.08
CA LYS A 276 -28.19 70.13 -8.46
C LYS A 276 -29.16 69.87 -9.60
N ARG A 277 -29.60 68.61 -9.71
CA ARG A 277 -30.65 68.19 -10.64
C ARG A 277 -31.79 69.21 -10.56
N PRO A 278 -32.39 69.65 -11.69
CA PRO A 278 -33.45 70.65 -11.66
C PRO A 278 -34.56 70.17 -10.73
N GLN A 279 -34.76 70.90 -9.64
CA GLN A 279 -35.83 70.60 -8.69
C GLN A 279 -37.12 71.19 -9.26
N SER A 280 -38.13 70.33 -9.45
CA SER A 280 -39.48 70.76 -9.82
C SER A 280 -40.00 71.80 -8.82
N ALA A 281 -40.61 72.87 -9.33
CA ALA A 281 -41.13 73.97 -8.51
C ALA A 281 -42.10 73.46 -7.43
N GLY A 282 -41.72 73.62 -6.16
CA GLY A 282 -42.60 73.49 -5.00
C GLY A 282 -43.01 72.06 -4.60
N GLY A 283 -42.19 71.43 -3.75
CA GLY A 283 -42.55 70.22 -3.01
C GLY A 283 -42.51 68.91 -3.81
N ARG A 284 -42.44 67.78 -3.10
CA ARG A 284 -42.43 66.43 -3.69
C ARG A 284 -43.73 66.07 -4.43
N ARG A 285 -44.81 66.84 -4.22
CA ARG A 285 -46.14 66.63 -4.79
C ARG A 285 -46.83 67.97 -5.09
N PRO A 286 -47.60 68.06 -6.18
CA PRO A 286 -48.45 69.23 -6.43
C PRO A 286 -49.44 69.43 -5.28
N THR A 287 -49.46 70.62 -4.69
CA THR A 287 -50.40 71.01 -3.62
C THR A 287 -51.23 72.20 -4.06
N THR A 288 -52.53 72.17 -3.76
CA THR A 288 -53.44 73.29 -4.03
C THR A 288 -53.10 74.48 -3.14
N ASP A 289 -53.28 75.72 -3.61
CA ASP A 289 -53.01 76.92 -2.81
C ASP A 289 -53.84 76.98 -1.52
N TYR A 290 -55.07 76.46 -1.54
CA TYR A 290 -55.90 76.35 -0.33
C TYR A 290 -55.23 75.49 0.75
N ALA A 291 -54.76 74.29 0.40
CA ALA A 291 -54.04 73.40 1.32
C ALA A 291 -52.71 74.02 1.81
N ARG A 292 -52.02 74.79 0.96
CA ARG A 292 -50.80 75.52 1.33
C ARG A 292 -51.09 76.60 2.38
N ILE A 293 -52.15 77.38 2.19
CA ILE A 293 -52.54 78.45 3.11
C ILE A 293 -53.07 77.86 4.43
N ALA A 294 -53.88 76.80 4.39
CA ALA A 294 -54.39 76.14 5.60
C ALA A 294 -53.24 75.59 6.48
N ASN A 295 -52.25 74.93 5.87
CA ASN A 295 -51.05 74.50 6.59
C ASN A 295 -50.24 75.69 7.15
N ALA A 296 -50.12 76.79 6.38
CA ALA A 296 -49.42 78.00 6.82
C ALA A 296 -50.14 78.72 7.97
N MET A 297 -51.47 78.62 8.03
CA MET A 297 -52.32 79.10 9.13
C MET A 297 -52.33 78.17 10.35
N GLY A 298 -51.58 77.07 10.31
CA GLY A 298 -51.42 76.15 11.44
C GLY A 298 -52.54 75.12 11.58
N ASP A 299 -53.41 74.95 10.58
CA ASP A 299 -54.41 73.89 10.56
C ASP A 299 -53.71 72.52 10.56
N GLN A 300 -53.96 71.73 11.61
CA GLN A 300 -53.33 70.42 11.85
C GLN A 300 -54.10 69.29 11.19
N ASN A 301 -55.17 69.59 10.44
CA ASN A 301 -55.99 68.59 9.80
C ASN A 301 -55.16 67.78 8.75
N PRO A 302 -55.07 66.45 8.87
CA PRO A 302 -54.27 65.61 7.97
C PRO A 302 -54.60 65.78 6.48
N ARG A 303 -55.81 66.26 6.19
CA ARG A 303 -56.32 66.49 4.82
C ARG A 303 -55.52 67.51 4.02
N PHE A 304 -54.91 68.49 4.67
CA PHE A 304 -54.21 69.58 3.98
C PHE A 304 -52.68 69.40 3.95
N ARG A 305 -52.15 68.37 4.63
CA ARG A 305 -50.72 68.07 4.71
C ARG A 305 -50.26 67.13 3.61
N ALA A 306 -49.21 67.52 2.90
CA ALA A 306 -48.58 66.67 1.89
C ALA A 306 -47.61 65.62 2.50
N GLU A 307 -47.07 65.92 3.68
CA GLU A 307 -46.11 65.10 4.43
C GLU A 307 -46.43 65.20 5.94
N ASN A 308 -46.01 64.24 6.75
CA ASN A 308 -46.23 64.22 8.21
C ASN A 308 -47.71 64.40 8.64
N ILE A 309 -48.59 63.57 8.06
CA ILE A 309 -50.04 63.57 8.27
C ILE A 309 -50.48 63.16 9.69
N ILE A 310 -49.56 62.63 10.50
CA ILE A 310 -49.79 62.30 11.90
C ILE A 310 -48.65 62.95 12.69
N GLN A 311 -48.99 63.82 13.63
CA GLN A 311 -48.03 64.45 14.54
C GLN A 311 -48.17 63.79 15.90
N LEU A 312 -47.32 62.81 16.16
CA LEU A 312 -47.18 62.17 17.47
C LEU A 312 -46.24 63.04 18.31
N GLU A 313 -46.63 63.36 19.54
CA GLU A 313 -45.69 63.87 20.55
C GLU A 313 -44.75 62.70 20.87
N LEU A 314 -43.59 62.70 20.21
CA LEU A 314 -42.55 61.72 20.45
C LEU A 314 -41.92 62.06 21.80
N ASP A 315 -42.26 61.32 22.86
CA ASP A 315 -41.52 61.39 24.12
C ASP A 315 -40.15 60.75 23.88
N LEU A 316 -39.12 61.59 23.69
CA LEU A 316 -37.77 61.07 23.48
C LEU A 316 -37.28 60.44 24.78
N PRO A 317 -36.87 59.16 24.79
CA PRO A 317 -36.27 58.58 25.98
C PRO A 317 -35.06 59.40 26.41
N GLU A 318 -34.81 59.47 27.72
CA GLU A 318 -33.64 60.16 28.26
C GLU A 318 -32.38 59.71 27.51
N ARG A 319 -31.58 60.71 27.12
CA ARG A 319 -30.41 60.52 26.28
C ARG A 319 -29.41 59.58 26.95
N THR A 320 -29.31 58.35 26.47
CA THR A 320 -28.38 57.32 26.97
C THR A 320 -27.01 57.35 26.28
N THR A 321 -26.76 58.35 25.42
CA THR A 321 -25.49 58.49 24.69
C THR A 321 -24.72 59.70 25.20
N TYR A 322 -23.45 59.46 25.55
CA TYR A 322 -22.48 60.49 25.90
C TYR A 322 -21.78 61.00 24.63
N ASP A 323 -21.64 62.32 24.48
CA ASP A 323 -20.93 62.89 23.33
C ASP A 323 -19.43 62.67 23.48
N TYR A 324 -18.84 61.95 22.53
CA TYR A 324 -17.40 61.81 22.41
C TYR A 324 -16.80 63.14 21.96
N ASN A 325 -16.34 63.95 22.92
CA ASN A 325 -15.60 65.16 22.63
C ASN A 325 -14.13 64.77 22.43
N GLY A 326 -13.71 64.58 21.17
CA GLY A 326 -12.35 64.20 20.80
C GLY A 326 -11.33 65.21 21.33
N GLY A 327 -10.79 64.92 22.50
CA GLY A 327 -9.79 65.74 23.20
C GLY A 327 -8.64 64.86 23.64
N SER A 328 -7.48 65.10 23.04
CA SER A 328 -6.18 64.42 23.21
C SER A 328 -5.59 64.39 24.63
N GLN A 329 -6.34 64.76 25.68
CA GLN A 329 -5.91 64.70 27.08
C GLN A 329 -6.31 63.39 27.77
N GLU A 330 -7.38 62.72 27.35
CA GLU A 330 -7.89 61.51 28.03
C GLU A 330 -7.06 60.25 27.68
N GLN A 331 -6.47 60.20 26.48
CA GLN A 331 -5.51 59.15 26.09
C GLN A 331 -4.20 59.23 26.88
N GLN A 332 -3.75 60.43 27.27
CA GLN A 332 -2.56 60.59 28.09
C GLN A 332 -2.81 60.15 29.54
N HIS A 333 -4.02 60.37 30.06
CA HIS A 333 -4.37 59.92 31.41
C HIS A 333 -4.50 58.39 31.48
N LEU A 334 -5.16 57.76 30.49
CA LEU A 334 -5.28 56.29 30.40
C LEU A 334 -3.92 55.59 30.18
N SER A 335 -3.01 56.19 29.40
CA SER A 335 -1.65 55.68 29.25
C SER A 335 -0.85 55.75 30.56
N ASN A 336 -0.98 56.84 31.32
CA ASN A 336 -0.26 57.00 32.60
C ASN A 336 -0.82 56.10 33.72
N VAL A 337 -2.11 55.77 33.68
CA VAL A 337 -2.74 54.85 34.66
C VAL A 337 -2.44 53.38 34.32
N MET A 338 -2.40 53.00 33.05
CA MET A 338 -2.00 51.65 32.62
C MET A 338 -0.53 51.35 32.92
N PHE A 339 0.37 52.33 32.78
CA PHE A 339 1.80 52.15 33.05
C PHE A 339 2.17 52.19 34.55
N GLN A 340 1.27 52.61 35.46
CA GLN A 340 1.52 52.58 36.91
C GLN A 340 1.07 51.27 37.60
N GLY A 341 0.30 50.42 36.92
CA GLY A 341 -0.21 49.16 37.49
C GLY A 341 0.77 47.99 37.45
N ASP A 342 1.78 48.03 36.57
CA ASP A 342 2.63 46.87 36.27
C ASP A 342 3.99 46.84 37.02
N GLU A 343 4.33 47.86 37.83
CA GLU A 343 5.59 47.88 38.61
C GLU A 343 5.46 47.38 40.06
N GLU A 344 4.25 47.19 40.61
CA GLU A 344 4.06 46.70 42.00
C GLU A 344 3.86 45.18 42.14
N GLU A 345 3.79 44.40 41.06
CA GLU A 345 3.62 42.93 41.11
C GLU A 345 4.93 42.11 40.92
N PHE A 346 6.10 42.74 40.83
CA PHE A 346 7.39 42.03 40.63
C PHE A 346 8.35 42.03 41.84
N PHE A 347 7.95 42.57 42.99
CA PHE A 347 8.67 42.41 44.27
C PHE A 347 7.70 42.29 45.45
N ASN A 348 7.09 41.10 45.60
CA ASN A 348 6.82 40.48 46.91
C ASN A 348 6.59 38.98 46.78
#